data_AF-A0A967WBY2-F1
#
_entry.id   AF-A0A967WBY2-F1
#
_cell.length_a   1.000
_cell.length_b   1.000
_cell.length_c   1.000
_cell.angle_alpha   90.00
_cell.angle_beta   90.00
_cell.angle_gamma   90.00
#
_symmetry.space_group_name_H-M   'P 1'
#
loop_
_entity.id
_entity.type
_entity.pdbx_description
1 polymer ?
#
loop_
_entity_poly.entity_id
_entity_poly.type
_entity_poly.pdbx_seq_one_letter_code
_entity_poly.pdbx_strand_id
1 'polypeptide(L)' 'VVEVVMTGHQRVQSIAIDPEVVDPEDVEMLQDLITAAVNEGIERSQALAAEQMGGLTGGLDLGLGGLLG' A
#
# COMPACT_ATOMS: atom_id res chain seq x y z
N VAL A 1 -3.23 -9.25 15.52
CA VAL A 1 -2.73 -8.34 14.45
C VAL A 1 -3.83 -8.01 13.43
N VAL A 2 -3.86 -6.79 12.87
CA VAL A 2 -4.80 -6.41 11.77
C VAL A 2 -4.05 -6.43 10.43
N GLU A 3 -4.61 -7.11 9.43
CA GLU A 3 -4.05 -7.21 8.08
C GLU A 3 -5.01 -6.61 7.05
N VAL A 4 -4.50 -5.75 6.16
CA VAL A 4 -5.26 -5.11 5.08
C VAL A 4 -4.61 -5.43 3.74
N VAL A 5 -5.38 -6.02 2.83
CA VAL A 5 -4.96 -6.26 1.44
C VAL A 5 -5.54 -5.16 0.55
N MET A 6 -4.67 -4.49 -0.21
CA MET A 6 -5.03 -3.35 -1.04
C MET A 6 -4.40 -3.44 -2.43
N THR A 7 -5.10 -2.94 -3.44
CA THR A 7 -4.58 -2.77 -4.80
C THR A 7 -3.75 -1.50 -4.94
N GLY A 8 -2.90 -1.43 -5.97
CA GLY A 8 -2.18 -0.22 -6.38
C GLY A 8 -3.07 1.00 -6.73
N HIS A 9 -4.38 0.78 -6.91
CA HIS A 9 -5.38 1.83 -7.17
C HIS A 9 -6.10 2.27 -5.89
N GLN A 10 -5.50 1.99 -4.72
CA GLN A 10 -6.06 2.33 -3.40
C GLN A 10 -7.46 1.72 -3.15
N ARG A 11 -7.72 0.53 -3.72
CA ARG A 11 -8.92 -0.26 -3.37
C ARG A 11 -8.57 -1.37 -2.38
N VAL A 12 -9.25 -1.38 -1.24
CA VAL A 12 -9.19 -2.47 -0.25
C VAL A 12 -9.89 -3.72 -0.84
N GLN A 13 -9.20 -4.86 -0.76
CA GLN A 13 -9.73 -6.17 -1.18
C GLN A 13 -10.24 -6.98 0.01
N SER A 14 -9.48 -6.99 1.12
CA SER A 14 -9.85 -7.71 2.33
C SER A 14 -9.25 -7.07 3.57
N ILE A 15 -9.90 -7.30 4.70
CA ILE A 15 -9.40 -6.98 6.04
C ILE A 15 -9.53 -8.25 6.88
N ALA A 16 -8.45 -8.67 7.52
CA ALA A 16 -8.44 -9.75 8.50
C ALA A 16 -8.08 -9.17 9.87
N ILE A 17 -8.86 -9.53 10.88
CA ILE A 17 -8.71 -9.05 12.25
C ILE A 17 -8.50 -10.27 13.12
N ASP A 18 -7.41 -10.25 13.87
CA ASP A 18 -7.11 -11.25 14.89
C ASP A 18 -8.12 -11.15 16.05
N PRO A 19 -8.75 -12.26 16.47
CA PRO A 19 -9.69 -12.26 17.59
C PRO A 19 -9.13 -11.66 18.88
N GLU A 20 -7.80 -11.72 19.10
CA GLU A 20 -7.16 -11.18 20.31
C GLU A 20 -7.32 -9.66 20.46
N VAL A 21 -7.57 -8.93 19.36
CA VAL A 21 -7.78 -7.47 19.39
C VAL A 21 -9.25 -7.07 19.29
N VAL A 22 -10.17 -8.04 19.37
CA VAL A 22 -11.62 -7.80 19.32
C VAL A 22 -12.17 -7.84 20.74
N ASP A 23 -12.00 -6.72 21.45
CA ASP A 23 -12.57 -6.52 22.78
C ASP A 23 -13.75 -5.52 22.69
N PRO A 24 -14.99 -5.90 23.07
CA PRO A 24 -16.12 -4.97 23.09
C PRO A 24 -15.99 -3.84 24.12
N GLU A 25 -15.12 -3.99 25.12
CA GLU A 25 -14.84 -2.95 26.12
C GLU A 25 -13.76 -1.97 25.63
N ASP A 26 -12.98 -2.34 24.61
CA ASP A 26 -11.91 -1.52 24.02
C ASP A 26 -12.01 -1.43 22.49
N VAL A 27 -13.10 -0.81 22.03
CA VAL A 27 -13.35 -0.58 20.60
C VAL A 27 -12.38 0.47 20.01
N GLU A 28 -11.86 1.37 20.84
CA GLU A 28 -10.93 2.43 20.43
C GLU A 28 -9.62 1.84 19.92
N MET A 29 -9.04 0.87 20.63
CA MET A 29 -7.84 0.17 20.17
C MET A 29 -8.04 -0.48 18.80
N LEU A 30 -9.17 -1.16 18.58
CA LEU A 30 -9.43 -1.82 17.30
C LEU A 30 -9.56 -0.80 16.15
N GLN A 31 -10.20 0.34 16.41
CA GLN A 31 -10.33 1.42 15.44
C GLN A 31 -8.96 2.01 15.07
N ASP A 32 -8.09 2.22 16.05
CA ASP A 32 -6.72 2.71 15.83
C ASP A 32 -5.89 1.75 14.98
N LEU A 33 -5.96 0.45 15.29
CA LEU A 33 -5.25 -0.58 14.52
C LEU A 33 -5.72 -0.65 13.06
N ILE A 34 -7.02 -0.58 12.82
CA ILE A 34 -7.59 -0.56 11.46
C ILE A 34 -7.13 0.70 10.72
N THR A 35 -7.21 1.86 11.37
CA THR A 35 -6.81 3.14 10.79
C THR A 35 -5.34 3.14 10.39
N ALA A 36 -4.46 2.66 11.29
CA ALA A 36 -3.03 2.54 11.02
C ALA A 36 -2.76 1.60 9.83
N ALA A 37 -3.35 0.41 9.81
CA ALA A 37 -3.14 -0.57 8.76
C ALA A 37 -3.62 -0.09 7.38
N VAL A 38 -4.75 0.62 7.33
CA VAL A 38 -5.27 1.20 6.07
C VAL A 38 -4.34 2.29 5.55
N ASN A 39 -3.91 3.22 6.42
CA ASN A 39 -3.02 4.31 6.02
C ASN A 39 -1.67 3.78 5.52
N GLU A 40 -1.10 2.80 6.23
CA GLU A 40 0.13 2.14 5.80
C GLU A 40 -0.04 1.45 4.43
N GLY A 41 -1.17 0.79 4.21
CA GLY A 41 -1.50 0.20 2.92
C GLY A 41 -1.56 1.23 1.78
N ILE A 42 -2.12 2.42 2.04
CA ILE A 42 -2.16 3.53 1.07
C ILE A 42 -0.75 4.01 0.75
N GLU A 43 0.09 4.24 1.77
CA GLU A 43 1.47 4.68 1.59
C GLU A 43 2.29 3.67 0.77
N ARG A 44 2.17 2.37 1.10
CA ARG A 44 2.80 1.29 0.33
C ARG A 44 2.30 1.23 -1.11
N SER A 45 0.99 1.40 -1.33
CA SER A 45 0.40 1.46 -2.68
C SER A 45 0.96 2.62 -3.50
N GLN A 46 1.14 3.80 -2.89
CA GLN A 46 1.71 4.97 -3.57
C GLN A 46 3.20 4.76 -3.89
N ALA A 47 3.96 4.16 -2.96
CA ALA A 47 5.36 3.82 -3.18
C ALA A 47 5.53 2.85 -4.36
N LEU A 48 4.72 1.79 -4.43
CA LEU A 48 4.72 0.83 -5.55
C LEU A 48 4.35 1.48 -6.90
N ALA A 49 3.43 2.45 -6.89
CA ALA A 49 3.08 3.20 -8.11
C ALA A 49 4.25 4.10 -8.56
N ALA A 50 4.90 4.79 -7.62
CA ALA A 50 6.06 5.63 -7.89
C ALA A 50 7.26 4.81 -8.41
N GLU A 51 7.53 3.65 -7.81
CA GLU A 51 8.58 2.73 -8.24
C GLU A 51 8.38 2.27 -9.69
N GLN A 52 7.15 1.87 -10.05
CA GLN A 52 6.84 1.47 -11.43
C GLN A 52 7.03 2.61 -12.44
N MET A 53 6.63 3.84 -12.10
CA MET A 53 6.87 4.99 -12.98
C MET A 53 8.36 5.32 -13.13
N GLY A 54 9.13 5.25 -12.03
CA GLY A 54 10.59 5.47 -12.06
C GLY A 54 11.34 4.41 -12.86
N GLY A 55 10.92 3.15 -12.77
CA GLY A 55 11.48 2.07 -13.58
C GLY A 55 11.20 2.24 -15.08
N LEU A 56 10.02 2.75 -15.44
CA LEU A 56 9.66 3.03 -16.83
C LEU A 56 10.46 4.20 -17.42
N THR A 57 10.61 5.30 -16.69
CA THR A 57 11.39 6.46 -17.17
C THR A 57 12.88 6.14 -17.28
N GLY A 58 13.43 5.35 -16.36
CA GLY A 58 14.81 4.86 -16.43
C GLY A 58 15.08 3.99 -17.66
N GLY A 59 14.12 3.16 -18.08
CA GLY A 59 14.24 2.36 -19.30
C GLY A 59 14.12 3.19 -20.60
N LEU A 60 13.30 4.24 -20.57
CA LEU A 60 13.11 5.14 -21.72
C LEU A 60 14.32 6.06 -21.95
N ASP A 61 14.97 6.55 -20.90
CA ASP A 61 16.19 7.37 -21.02
C ASP A 61 17.34 6.57 -21.68
N LEU A 62 17.50 5.30 -21.30
CA LEU A 62 18.47 4.39 -21.91
C LEU A 62 18.13 4.07 -23.39
N GLY A 63 16.85 3.91 -23.71
CA GLY A 63 16.39 3.60 -25.07
C GLY A 63 16.45 4.78 -26.04
N LEU A 64 16.14 6.00 -25.58
CA LEU A 64 16.18 7.21 -26.38
C LEU A 64 17.60 7.79 -26.49
N GLY A 65 18.41 7.68 -25.43
CA GLY A 65 19.83 8.06 -25.46
C GLY A 65 20.69 7.19 -26.39
N GLY A 66 20.34 5.91 -26.55
CA GLY A 66 21.03 4.98 -27.47
C GLY A 66 20.60 5.06 -28.94
N LEU A 67 19.44 5.67 -29.23
CA LEU A 67 18.92 5.86 -30.60
C LEU A 67 19.30 7.21 -31.21
N LEU A 68 19.77 8.16 -30.38
CA LEU A 68 20.17 9.51 -30.81
C LEU A 68 21.69 9.72 -30.80
N GLY A 69 22.48 8.71 -30.44
CA GLY A 69 23.95 8.69 -30.54
C GLY A 69 24.42 7.83 -31.70
#